data_AF-A0A6A6MRE2-F1
#
_entry.id   AF-A0A6A6MRE2-F1
#
_cell.length_a   1.000
_cell.length_b   1.000
_cell.length_c   1.000
_cell.angle_alpha   90.00
_cell.angle_beta   90.00
_cell.angle_gamma   90.00
#
_symmetry.space_group_name_H-M   'P 1'
#
loop_
_entity.id
_entity.type
_entity.pdbx_description
1 polymer ?
#
loop_
_entity_poly.entity_id
_entity_poly.type
_entity_poly.pdbx_seq_one_letter_code
_entity_poly.pdbx_strand_id
1 'polypeptide(L)'
;MYLSQAKKLVLSNPNDNIEIVLDPFNFELVTASLVTILAGKSLQFALIGLVNMLNSGGAIRSLAYNDSNGLIRIRVKGVGEMRVFASEKPRDRRIDEREVVGFQYEECRVVVQAIANGKGPQLWAYGIVSSY
;
A
#
# COMPACT_ATOMS: atom_id res chain seq x y z
N MET A 1 -8.12 7.33 -2.01
CA MET A 1 -7.67 8.20 -0.90
C MET A 1 -7.64 7.41 0.41
N TYR A 2 -6.66 7.64 1.28
CA TYR A 2 -6.60 7.02 2.61
C TYR A 2 -6.50 8.12 3.69
N LEU A 3 -7.36 8.03 4.71
CA LEU A 3 -7.41 8.90 5.88
C LEU A 3 -6.72 8.17 7.03
N SER A 4 -5.59 8.71 7.50
CA SER A 4 -4.71 8.02 8.44
C SER A 4 -5.30 7.88 9.85
N GLN A 5 -5.82 8.97 10.43
CA GLN A 5 -6.39 8.95 11.78
C GLN A 5 -7.69 8.13 11.81
N ALA A 6 -8.57 8.35 10.84
CA ALA A 6 -9.81 7.58 10.69
C ALA A 6 -9.58 6.13 10.25
N LYS A 7 -8.36 5.79 9.81
CA LYS A 7 -7.99 4.52 9.17
C LYS A 7 -8.98 4.11 8.07
N LYS A 8 -9.41 5.06 7.23
CA LYS A 8 -10.46 4.86 6.22
C LYS A 8 -9.90 4.89 4.81
N LEU A 9 -10.26 3.89 3.98
CA LEU A 9 -10.01 3.90 2.55
C LEU A 9 -11.26 4.43 1.82
N VAL A 10 -11.06 5.37 0.91
CA VAL A 10 -12.10 5.91 0.04
C VAL A 10 -11.65 5.69 -1.41
N LEU A 11 -12.40 4.87 -2.14
CA LEU A 11 -12.28 4.75 -3.60
C LEU A 11 -13.22 5.77 -4.22
N SER A 12 -12.72 6.51 -5.21
CA SER A 12 -13.45 7.61 -5.84
C SER A 12 -13.02 7.74 -7.29
N ASN A 13 -13.95 8.14 -8.14
CA ASN A 13 -13.65 8.58 -9.49
C ASN A 13 -13.04 9.98 -9.48
N PRO A 14 -12.37 10.41 -10.58
CA PRO A 14 -11.73 11.73 -10.64
C PRO A 14 -12.67 12.92 -10.42
N ASN A 15 -13.97 12.76 -10.70
CA ASN A 15 -14.97 13.82 -10.60
C ASN A 15 -15.85 13.73 -9.34
N ASP A 16 -15.58 12.76 -8.46
CA ASP A 16 -16.35 12.60 -7.24
C ASP A 16 -15.95 13.68 -6.22
N ASN A 17 -16.95 14.26 -5.55
CA ASN A 17 -16.70 15.15 -4.42
C ASN A 17 -16.53 14.31 -3.15
N ILE A 18 -15.42 14.52 -2.44
CA ILE A 18 -15.15 13.84 -1.16
C ILE A 18 -15.31 14.87 -0.04
N GLU A 19 -16.30 14.65 0.82
CA GLU A 19 -16.49 15.46 2.02
C GLU A 19 -15.56 14.98 3.14
N ILE A 20 -14.84 15.92 3.76
CA ILE A 20 -13.97 15.68 4.91
C ILE A 20 -14.41 16.64 6.01
N VAL A 21 -14.82 16.09 7.15
CA VAL A 21 -15.20 16.86 8.34
C VAL A 21 -14.14 16.61 9.40
N LEU A 22 -13.65 17.69 10.02
CA LEU A 22 -12.68 17.66 11.11
C LEU A 22 -13.27 18.35 12.34
N ASP A 23 -13.04 17.75 13.50
CA ASP A 23 -13.35 18.42 14.77
C ASP A 23 -12.38 19.59 15.02
N PRO A 24 -12.79 20.63 15.78
CA PRO A 24 -11.89 21.72 16.15
C PRO A 24 -10.58 21.21 16.76
N PHE A 25 -9.46 21.83 16.37
CA PHE A 25 -8.10 21.46 16.81
C PHE A 25 -7.62 20.06 16.43
N ASN A 26 -8.30 19.37 15.51
CA ASN A 26 -7.84 18.12 14.93
C ASN A 26 -7.35 18.30 13.49
N PHE A 27 -6.64 17.30 12.98
CA PHE A 27 -6.15 17.25 11.60
C PHE A 27 -6.31 15.84 11.06
N GLU A 28 -6.34 15.67 9.74
CA GLU A 28 -6.27 14.36 9.10
C GLU A 28 -5.14 14.35 8.08
N LEU A 29 -4.35 13.27 8.08
CA LEU A 29 -3.32 13.05 7.08
C LEU A 29 -3.91 12.19 5.98
N VAL A 30 -4.01 12.80 4.81
CA VAL A 30 -4.64 12.20 3.64
C VAL A 30 -3.57 11.80 2.63
N THR A 31 -3.57 10.52 2.25
CA THR A 31 -2.81 10.04 1.09
C THR A 31 -3.74 9.83 -0.11
N ALA A 32 -3.53 10.60 -1.17
CA ALA A 32 -4.12 10.34 -2.47
C ALA A 32 -3.16 9.49 -3.31
N SER A 33 -3.69 8.44 -3.95
CA SER A 33 -2.92 7.54 -4.80
C SER A 33 -3.80 7.05 -5.93
N LEU A 34 -3.19 6.92 -7.11
CA LEU A 34 -3.85 6.43 -8.30
C LEU A 34 -3.99 4.92 -8.24
N VAL A 35 -5.14 4.42 -8.67
CA VAL A 35 -5.37 2.99 -8.86
C VAL A 35 -4.76 2.57 -10.19
N THR A 36 -3.82 1.64 -10.14
CA THR A 36 -3.25 0.97 -11.30
C THR A 36 -3.97 -0.36 -11.51
N ILE A 37 -4.36 -0.64 -12.74
CA ILE A 37 -4.91 -1.95 -13.14
C ILE A 37 -3.78 -2.77 -13.73
N LEU A 38 -3.46 -3.91 -13.12
CA LEU A 38 -2.44 -4.82 -13.61
C LEU A 38 -2.95 -5.60 -14.82
N ALA A 39 -2.19 -5.54 -15.92
CA ALA A 39 -2.61 -6.12 -17.19
C ALA A 39 -2.80 -7.65 -17.07
N GLY A 40 -3.83 -8.17 -17.76
CA GLY A 40 -4.12 -9.61 -17.81
C GLY A 40 -4.85 -10.20 -16.61
N LYS A 41 -5.05 -9.45 -15.51
CA LYS A 41 -5.68 -9.99 -14.28
C LYS A 41 -6.82 -9.13 -13.71
N SER A 42 -7.13 -7.97 -14.32
CA SER A 42 -8.14 -7.01 -13.80
C SER A 42 -7.93 -6.61 -12.34
N LEU A 43 -6.72 -6.80 -11.82
CA LEU A 43 -6.35 -6.58 -10.44
C LEU A 43 -6.06 -5.10 -10.24
N GLN A 44 -6.77 -4.47 -9.32
CA GLN A 44 -6.59 -3.07 -8.99
C GLN A 44 -5.66 -2.94 -7.79
N PHE A 45 -4.71 -2.03 -7.91
CA PHE A 45 -3.71 -1.79 -6.88
C PHE A 45 -3.45 -0.29 -6.71
N ALA A 46 -3.27 0.16 -5.46
CA ALA A 46 -2.77 1.50 -5.19
C ALA A 46 -1.86 1.51 -3.95
N LEU A 47 -0.77 2.25 -4.04
CA LEU A 47 0.15 2.44 -2.92
C LEU A 47 -0.41 3.47 -1.93
N ILE A 48 -0.48 3.15 -0.64
CA ILE A 48 -0.81 4.13 0.41
C ILE A 48 0.47 4.60 1.11
N GLY A 49 1.40 3.69 1.37
CA GLY A 49 2.71 4.00 1.93
C GLY A 49 2.80 3.77 3.44
N LEU A 50 3.79 4.39 4.09
CA LEU A 50 4.01 4.28 5.54
C LEU A 50 3.07 5.23 6.29
N VAL A 51 1.93 4.72 6.75
CA VAL A 51 0.81 5.55 7.26
C VAL A 51 1.06 6.17 8.63
N ASN A 52 2.01 5.61 9.39
CA ASN A 52 2.46 6.16 10.66
C ASN A 52 3.65 7.13 10.53
N MET A 53 3.97 7.58 9.31
CA MET A 53 4.93 8.65 9.04
C MET A 53 4.23 9.87 8.45
N LEU A 54 4.63 11.08 8.87
CA LEU A 54 4.10 12.34 8.32
C LEU A 54 4.41 12.51 6.82
N ASN A 55 5.44 11.84 6.32
CA ASN A 55 5.81 11.82 4.91
C ASN A 55 5.70 10.40 4.35
N SER A 56 4.47 9.85 4.34
CA SER A 56 4.19 8.48 3.87
C SER A 56 4.67 8.24 2.44
N GLY A 57 4.47 9.22 1.55
CA GLY A 57 4.89 9.16 0.14
C GLY A 57 6.40 9.32 -0.05
N GLY A 58 7.06 10.23 0.67
CA GLY A 58 8.50 10.46 0.55
C GLY A 58 9.36 9.33 1.15
N ALA A 59 8.75 8.44 1.92
CA ALA A 59 9.37 7.19 2.31
C ALA A 59 9.50 6.21 1.13
N ILE A 60 8.69 6.32 0.08
CA ILE A 60 8.71 5.41 -1.07
C ILE A 60 9.97 5.67 -1.91
N ARG A 61 10.69 4.60 -2.24
CA ARG A 61 11.93 4.63 -3.03
C ARG A 61 11.76 4.07 -4.43
N SER A 62 10.88 3.08 -4.60
CA SER A 62 10.48 2.61 -5.93
C SER A 62 9.18 1.82 -5.85
N LEU A 63 8.47 1.81 -6.97
CA LEU A 63 7.32 0.95 -7.22
C LEU A 63 7.52 0.34 -8.61
N ALA A 64 7.41 -0.98 -8.73
CA ALA A 64 7.52 -1.67 -10.00
C ALA A 64 6.46 -2.76 -10.11
N TYR A 65 5.86 -2.88 -11.28
CA TYR A 65 4.84 -3.85 -11.60
C TYR A 65 5.41 -4.87 -12.58
N ASN A 66 5.08 -6.14 -12.37
CA ASN A 66 5.35 -7.20 -13.33
C ASN A 66 4.03 -7.82 -13.76
N ASP A 67 3.54 -7.39 -14.91
CA ASP A 67 2.26 -7.82 -15.47
C ASP A 67 2.23 -9.33 -15.77
N SER A 68 3.37 -9.93 -16.12
CA SER A 68 3.43 -11.35 -16.49
C SER A 68 3.07 -12.30 -15.34
N ASN A 69 3.35 -11.92 -14.09
CA ASN A 69 3.10 -12.76 -12.92
C ASN A 69 2.30 -12.09 -11.81
N GLY A 70 1.94 -10.80 -11.96
CA GLY A 70 1.22 -10.02 -10.95
C GLY A 70 2.08 -9.64 -9.73
N LEU A 71 3.40 -9.69 -9.88
CA LEU A 71 4.34 -9.29 -8.82
C LEU A 71 4.45 -7.76 -8.78
N ILE A 72 4.24 -7.20 -7.59
CA ILE A 72 4.39 -5.77 -7.29
C ILE A 72 5.58 -5.62 -6.36
N ARG A 73 6.56 -4.80 -6.71
CA ARG A 73 7.73 -4.53 -5.88
C ARG A 73 7.70 -3.10 -5.37
N ILE A 74 7.82 -2.94 -4.07
CA ILE A 74 7.75 -1.67 -3.35
C ILE A 74 9.00 -1.53 -2.49
N ARG A 75 9.78 -0.48 -2.71
CA ARG A 75 10.87 -0.12 -1.80
C ARG A 75 10.45 1.06 -0.95
N VAL A 76 10.76 1.00 0.33
CA VAL A 76 10.56 2.12 1.25
C VAL A 76 11.80 2.38 2.09
N LYS A 77 11.90 3.61 2.59
CA LYS A 77 12.85 4.08 3.58
C LYS A 77 12.12 4.39 4.88
N GLY A 78 12.53 3.74 5.97
CA GLY A 78 11.97 3.95 7.30
C GLY A 78 11.42 2.66 7.90
N VAL A 79 10.89 2.79 9.11
CA VAL A 79 10.18 1.74 9.83
C VAL A 79 8.76 2.20 10.10
N GLY A 80 7.80 1.29 10.09
CA GLY A 80 6.41 1.65 10.33
C GLY A 80 5.40 0.73 9.68
N GLU A 81 4.14 1.14 9.71
CA GLU A 81 3.05 0.41 9.12
C GLU A 81 2.88 0.81 7.65
N MET A 82 3.20 -0.11 6.76
CA MET A 82 2.95 0.03 5.32
C MET A 82 1.54 -0.44 5.01
N ARG A 83 0.80 0.38 4.27
CA ARG A 83 -0.49 0.01 3.70
C ARG A 83 -0.50 0.10 2.19
N VAL A 84 -1.25 -0.79 1.57
CA VAL A 84 -1.59 -0.74 0.15
C VAL A 84 -3.05 -1.14 -0.04
N PHE A 85 -3.67 -0.62 -1.10
CA PHE A 85 -4.94 -1.12 -1.61
C PHE A 85 -4.69 -2.24 -2.61
N ALA A 86 -5.42 -3.34 -2.47
CA ALA A 86 -5.49 -4.41 -3.44
C ALA A 86 -6.94 -4.93 -3.51
N SER A 87 -7.52 -4.92 -4.71
CA SER A 87 -8.91 -5.41 -4.92
C SER A 87 -9.07 -6.89 -4.61
N GLU A 88 -7.97 -7.64 -4.59
CA GLU A 88 -7.94 -9.05 -4.20
C GLU A 88 -6.87 -9.30 -3.14
N LYS A 89 -7.09 -10.32 -2.31
CA LYS A 89 -6.12 -10.74 -1.29
C LYS A 89 -4.84 -11.27 -1.96
N PRO A 90 -3.65 -10.74 -1.65
CA PRO A 90 -2.39 -11.32 -2.11
C PRO A 90 -2.25 -12.77 -1.65
N ARG A 91 -1.49 -13.59 -2.38
CA ARG A 91 -1.13 -14.94 -1.88
C ARG A 91 -0.01 -14.85 -0.86
N ASP A 92 1.07 -14.16 -1.25
CA ASP A 92 2.29 -14.10 -0.45
C ASP A 92 2.86 -12.69 -0.41
N ARG A 93 3.52 -12.39 0.71
CA ARG A 93 4.41 -11.23 0.88
C ARG A 93 5.83 -11.77 1.06
N ARG A 94 6.78 -11.24 0.29
CA ARG A 94 8.21 -11.60 0.39
C ARG A 94 9.07 -10.41 0.82
N ILE A 95 9.97 -10.66 1.77
CA ILE A 95 11.09 -9.77 2.11
C ILE A 95 12.30 -10.20 1.30
N ASP A 96 12.96 -9.24 0.65
CA ASP A 96 14.17 -9.47 -0.16
C ASP A 96 14.03 -10.64 -1.14
N GLU A 97 12.81 -10.84 -1.65
CA GLU A 97 12.42 -11.92 -2.57
C GLU A 97 12.60 -13.35 -2.03
N ARG A 98 12.87 -13.52 -0.73
CA ARG A 98 13.20 -14.83 -0.13
C ARG A 98 12.20 -15.25 0.94
N GLU A 99 11.95 -14.40 1.93
CA GLU A 99 11.23 -14.81 3.14
C GLU A 99 9.73 -14.51 3.01
N VAL A 100 8.90 -15.54 3.06
CA VAL A 100 7.44 -15.39 3.12
C VAL A 100 7.06 -14.99 4.54
N VAL A 101 6.46 -13.82 4.69
CA VAL A 101 6.05 -13.28 5.99
C VAL A 101 4.56 -12.99 6.01
N GLY A 102 3.96 -13.10 7.20
CA GLY A 102 2.55 -12.79 7.39
C GLY A 102 2.20 -11.33 7.03
N PHE A 103 0.96 -11.13 6.61
CA PHE A 103 0.36 -9.82 6.42
C PHE A 103 -1.11 -9.88 6.81
N GLN A 104 -1.70 -8.73 7.14
CA GLN A 104 -3.14 -8.63 7.35
C GLN A 104 -3.80 -8.16 6.05
N TYR A 105 -5.01 -8.65 5.81
CA TYR A 105 -5.86 -8.20 4.70
C TYR A 105 -7.28 -7.98 5.20
N GLU A 106 -7.72 -6.73 5.17
CA GLU A 106 -9.02 -6.30 5.67
C GLU A 106 -9.53 -5.14 4.80
N GLU A 107 -10.79 -5.18 4.38
CA GLU A 107 -11.42 -4.11 3.57
C GLU A 107 -10.58 -3.69 2.35
N CYS A 108 -10.08 -4.67 1.58
CA CYS A 108 -9.20 -4.45 0.42
C CYS A 108 -7.89 -3.72 0.74
N ARG A 109 -7.48 -3.69 2.01
CA ARG A 109 -6.21 -3.11 2.46
C ARG A 109 -5.30 -4.21 2.95
N VAL A 110 -4.07 -4.20 2.45
CA VAL A 110 -2.99 -5.02 2.99
C VAL A 110 -2.22 -4.17 3.99
N VAL A 111 -2.01 -4.71 5.19
CA VAL A 111 -1.23 -4.06 6.25
C VAL A 111 0.00 -4.90 6.54
N VAL A 112 1.16 -4.24 6.52
CA VAL A 112 2.43 -4.91 6.79
C VAL A 112 3.38 -4.03 7.59
N GLN A 113 4.13 -4.65 8.51
CA GLN A 113 5.16 -3.93 9.26
C GLN A 113 6.45 -3.80 8.44
N ALA A 114 6.84 -2.57 8.15
CA ALA A 114 8.18 -2.23 7.69
C ALA A 114 9.15 -2.17 8.87
N ILE A 115 10.22 -2.98 8.81
CA ILE A 115 11.27 -3.07 9.83
C ILE A 115 12.62 -2.68 9.24
N ALA A 116 13.53 -2.21 10.11
CA ALA A 116 14.90 -1.93 9.73
C ALA A 116 15.70 -3.24 9.81
N ASN A 117 16.10 -3.77 8.66
CA ASN A 117 17.13 -4.79 8.60
C ASN A 117 18.46 -4.03 8.59
N GLY A 118 19.43 -4.35 9.45
CA GLY A 118 20.66 -3.58 9.74
C GLY A 118 21.58 -3.19 8.56
N LYS A 119 21.14 -3.37 7.30
CA LYS A 119 21.73 -2.88 6.04
C LYS A 119 21.05 -1.61 5.49
N GLY A 120 20.17 -0.98 6.27
CA GLY A 120 19.31 0.10 5.80
C GLY A 120 18.00 -0.43 5.20
N PRO A 121 17.05 0.46 4.89
CA PRO A 121 15.69 0.04 4.63
C PRO A 121 15.57 -0.58 3.23
N GLN A 122 15.22 -1.86 3.18
CA GLN A 122 15.18 -2.66 1.95
C GLN A 122 13.81 -3.34 1.73
N LEU A 123 13.33 -3.12 0.50
CA LEU A 123 12.60 -4.02 -0.41
C LEU A 123 11.47 -4.91 0.13
N TRP A 124 10.24 -4.57 -0.26
CA TRP A 124 9.05 -5.42 -0.20
C TRP A 124 8.70 -5.91 -1.60
N ALA A 125 8.69 -7.22 -1.83
CA ALA A 125 8.10 -7.81 -3.02
C ALA A 125 6.73 -8.41 -2.64
N TYR A 126 5.64 -7.79 -3.11
CA TYR A 126 4.28 -8.29 -2.99
C TYR A 126 3.93 -9.16 -4.19
N GLY A 127 3.85 -10.48 -3.99
CA GLY A 127 3.39 -11.39 -5.04
C GLY A 127 1.87 -11.49 -5.02
N ILE A 128 1.18 -10.75 -5.90
CA ILE A 128 -0.25 -10.99 -6.14
C ILE A 128 -0.37 -11.96 -7.31
N VAL A 129 -0.26 -13.26 -7.02
CA VAL A 129 -0.63 -14.27 -8.00
C VAL A 129 -2.14 -14.44 -7.93
N SER A 130 -2.89 -13.78 -8.81
CA SER A 130 -4.33 -14.09 -9.04
C SER A 130 -4.50 -15.60 -9.20
N SER A 131 -5.44 -16.21 -8.48
CA SER A 131 -5.92 -17.58 -8.69
C SER A 131 -6.72 -17.69 -9.97
N TYR A 132 -6.04 -18.11 -11.04
CA TYR A 132 -6.57 -18.94 -12.10
C TYR A 132 -5.47 -19.95 -12.50
#